data_AF-W8YYC5-F1
#
_entry.id   AF-W8YYC5-F1
#
_cell.length_a   1.000
_cell.length_b   1.000
_cell.length_c   1.000
_cell.angle_alpha   90.00
_cell.angle_beta   90.00
_cell.angle_gamma   90.00
#
_symmetry.space_group_name_H-M   'P 1'
#
loop_
_entity.id
_entity.type
_entity.pdbx_description
1 polymer ?
#
loop_
_entity_poly.entity_id
_entity_poly.type
_entity_poly.pdbx_seq_one_letter_code
_entity_poly.pdbx_strand_id
1 'polypeptide(L)'
;MGMTMNPASQSPQAGTALILEYQSNPNNDTATLLITHYEPMVKMAAGKIARNRPDLYEDLYQVGQMALLRLFAQFDASMGVQFEPYAMKSIIGHMKNYLRDKSWYIQVPRRIKEKGIAVQQAIDELTIRLERSPRVEEIAERMELTTEETLEILGGRDLYHYISLDTPISEDESTTTLGELIGSQADDFDSVDKKMDLQAALQQLKPEEQQVLMLAFEEGIPQRLIADRLGVSQMSISRIQRRAIDKLKRLLSEDGQAYDEA
;
A
#
# COMPACT_ATOMS: atom_id res chain seq x y z
N MET A 1 -10.25 -45.11 24.52
CA MET A 1 -8.85 -44.72 24.28
C MET A 1 -8.64 -44.60 22.78
N GLY A 2 -8.96 -43.45 22.20
CA GLY A 2 -8.68 -43.18 20.79
C GLY A 2 -7.29 -42.57 20.69
N MET A 3 -6.35 -43.29 20.06
CA MET A 3 -5.04 -42.76 19.72
C MET A 3 -5.20 -41.69 18.64
N THR A 4 -5.07 -40.42 19.03
CA THR A 4 -4.78 -39.33 18.09
C THR A 4 -3.37 -39.55 17.54
N MET A 5 -3.28 -40.09 16.32
CA MET A 5 -2.00 -40.21 15.63
C MET A 5 -1.48 -38.81 15.29
N ASN A 6 -0.25 -38.56 15.71
CA ASN A 6 0.54 -37.37 15.41
C ASN A 6 0.84 -37.32 13.89
N PRO A 7 0.48 -36.26 13.15
CA PRO A 7 0.69 -36.20 11.69
C PRO A 7 2.16 -35.95 11.30
N ALA A 8 3.08 -35.79 12.25
CA ALA A 8 4.48 -35.45 11.98
C ALA A 8 5.40 -36.64 11.61
N SER A 9 4.85 -37.84 11.36
CA SER A 9 5.64 -39.05 11.07
C SER A 9 5.09 -39.84 9.88
N GLN A 10 4.89 -39.18 8.74
CA GLN A 10 4.69 -39.87 7.47
C GLN A 10 5.94 -39.66 6.60
N SER A 11 6.47 -40.75 6.05
CA SER A 11 7.71 -40.80 5.28
C SER A 11 7.61 -39.99 3.97
N PRO A 12 8.72 -39.51 3.38
CA PRO A 12 8.74 -38.75 2.11
C PRO A 12 7.99 -39.43 0.94
N GLN A 13 7.90 -40.76 1.00
CA GLN A 13 7.16 -41.58 0.04
C GLN A 13 5.63 -41.40 0.13
N ALA A 14 5.08 -41.07 1.31
CA ALA A 14 3.66 -40.83 1.49
C ALA A 14 3.23 -39.49 0.85
N GLY A 15 4.05 -38.44 0.96
CA GLY A 15 3.78 -37.14 0.32
C GLY A 15 3.78 -37.24 -1.20
N THR A 16 4.74 -37.97 -1.78
CA THR A 16 4.80 -38.18 -3.24
C THR A 16 3.59 -38.95 -3.76
N ALA A 17 3.13 -39.98 -3.04
CA ALA A 17 1.94 -40.74 -3.42
C ALA A 17 0.67 -39.87 -3.46
N LEU A 18 0.49 -39.00 -2.45
CA LEU A 18 -0.63 -38.05 -2.41
C LEU A 18 -0.59 -37.04 -3.57
N ILE A 19 0.60 -36.63 -4.02
CA ILE A 19 0.75 -35.74 -5.19
C ILE A 19 0.30 -36.46 -6.46
N LEU A 20 0.70 -37.72 -6.66
CA LEU A 20 0.29 -38.51 -7.83
C LEU A 20 -1.22 -38.77 -7.84
N GLU A 21 -1.82 -39.01 -6.67
CA GLU A 21 -3.27 -39.12 -6.51
C GLU A 21 -3.96 -37.81 -6.91
N TYR A 22 -3.48 -36.67 -6.42
CA TYR A 22 -4.00 -35.35 -6.76
C TYR A 22 -3.91 -35.04 -8.26
N GLN A 23 -2.81 -35.42 -8.92
CA GLN A 23 -2.63 -35.25 -10.36
C GLN A 23 -3.59 -36.11 -11.18
N SER A 24 -3.90 -37.31 -10.68
CA SER A 24 -4.80 -38.26 -11.36
C SER A 24 -6.27 -37.89 -11.19
N ASN A 25 -6.64 -37.33 -10.03
CA ASN A 25 -8.01 -36.89 -9.73
C ASN A 25 -8.00 -35.61 -8.87
N PRO A 26 -7.88 -34.43 -9.49
CA PRO A 26 -7.84 -33.17 -8.77
C PRO A 26 -9.12 -32.94 -7.97
N ASN A 27 -9.00 -32.96 -6.64
CA ASN A 27 -10.11 -32.70 -5.74
C ASN A 27 -9.65 -31.84 -4.54
N ASN A 28 -10.62 -31.17 -3.91
CA ASN A 28 -10.34 -30.21 -2.84
C ASN A 28 -9.84 -30.89 -1.55
N ASP A 29 -10.26 -32.13 -1.28
CA ASP A 29 -9.90 -32.85 -0.06
C ASP A 29 -8.42 -33.26 -0.10
N THR A 30 -7.97 -33.85 -1.20
CA THR A 30 -6.56 -34.20 -1.45
C THR A 30 -5.69 -32.93 -1.50
N ALA A 31 -6.18 -31.84 -2.12
CA ALA A 31 -5.48 -30.56 -2.09
C ALA A 31 -5.29 -30.03 -0.66
N THR A 32 -6.33 -30.12 0.18
CA THR A 32 -6.29 -29.68 1.58
C THR A 32 -5.29 -30.50 2.39
N LEU A 33 -5.25 -31.82 2.20
CA LEU A 33 -4.28 -32.70 2.84
C LEU A 33 -2.84 -32.38 2.43
N LEU A 34 -2.59 -32.17 1.13
CA LEU A 34 -1.29 -31.79 0.61
C LEU A 34 -0.82 -30.42 1.14
N ILE A 35 -1.71 -29.42 1.13
CA ILE A 35 -1.43 -28.10 1.69
C ILE A 35 -1.07 -28.21 3.17
N THR A 36 -1.85 -28.96 3.95
CA THR A 36 -1.61 -29.14 5.39
C THR A 36 -0.28 -29.85 5.65
N HIS A 37 0.02 -30.89 4.86
CA HIS A 37 1.26 -31.65 4.99
C HIS A 37 2.51 -30.79 4.74
N TYR A 38 2.47 -29.94 3.71
CA TYR A 38 3.61 -29.11 3.31
C TYR A 38 3.59 -27.68 3.90
N GLU A 39 2.56 -27.32 4.67
CA GLU A 39 2.42 -26.00 5.31
C GLU A 39 3.66 -25.59 6.14
N PRO A 40 4.26 -26.44 6.99
CA PRO A 40 5.42 -26.05 7.79
C PRO A 40 6.61 -25.60 6.94
N MET A 41 6.79 -26.19 5.75
CA MET A 41 7.82 -25.81 4.80
C MET A 41 7.59 -24.39 4.26
N VAL A 42 6.34 -24.05 3.94
CA VAL A 42 5.97 -22.71 3.48
C VAL A 42 6.14 -21.68 4.58
N LYS A 43 5.70 -21.97 5.82
CA LYS A 43 5.89 -21.09 6.99
C LYS A 43 7.37 -20.84 7.26
N MET A 44 8.21 -21.87 7.19
CA MET A 44 9.67 -21.73 7.33
C MET A 44 10.27 -20.83 6.25
N ALA A 45 9.89 -21.01 4.98
CA ALA A 45 10.36 -20.19 3.88
C ALA A 45 9.94 -18.72 4.02
N ALA A 46 8.65 -18.49 4.33
CA ALA A 46 8.09 -17.16 4.57
C ALA A 46 8.80 -16.47 5.74
N GLY A 47 8.92 -17.12 6.90
CA GLY A 47 9.60 -16.55 8.08
C GLY A 47 11.08 -16.25 7.83
N LYS A 48 11.78 -17.06 7.03
CA LYS A 48 13.17 -16.78 6.66
C LYS A 48 13.31 -15.53 5.79
N ILE A 49 12.39 -15.33 4.83
CA ILE A 49 12.41 -14.17 3.92
C ILE A 49 11.91 -12.91 4.65
N ALA A 50 10.88 -13.04 5.48
CA ALA A 50 10.26 -11.95 6.24
C ALA A 50 11.06 -11.50 7.47
N ARG A 51 12.25 -12.08 7.74
CA ARG A 51 13.04 -11.79 8.96
C ARG A 51 13.24 -10.28 9.22
N ASN A 52 13.49 -9.52 8.16
CA ASN A 52 13.73 -8.07 8.25
C ASN A 52 12.47 -7.24 7.91
N ARG A 53 11.35 -7.90 7.59
CA ARG A 53 10.06 -7.31 7.20
C ARG A 53 8.91 -8.19 7.70
N PRO A 54 8.66 -8.24 9.03
CA PRO A 54 7.62 -9.08 9.60
C PRO A 54 6.22 -8.75 9.08
N ASP A 55 6.00 -7.49 8.67
CA ASP A 55 4.79 -6.98 8.01
C ASP A 55 4.40 -7.77 6.76
N LEU A 56 5.38 -8.33 6.04
CA LEU A 56 5.17 -9.05 4.80
C LEU A 56 4.96 -10.56 4.99
N TYR A 57 5.00 -11.07 6.23
CA TYR A 57 4.97 -12.51 6.49
C TYR A 57 3.70 -13.17 5.94
N GLU A 58 2.52 -12.61 6.23
CA GLU A 58 1.23 -13.17 5.80
C GLU A 58 1.09 -13.20 4.28
N ASP A 59 1.53 -12.12 3.61
CA ASP A 59 1.53 -12.04 2.14
C ASP A 59 2.48 -13.06 1.52
N LEU A 60 3.70 -13.18 2.05
CA LEU A 60 4.69 -14.15 1.60
C LEU A 60 4.19 -15.58 1.82
N TYR A 61 3.56 -15.84 2.96
CA TYR A 61 2.94 -17.11 3.28
C TYR A 61 1.86 -17.48 2.25
N GLN A 62 0.93 -16.56 1.94
CA GLN A 62 -0.09 -16.79 0.92
C GLN A 62 0.50 -17.03 -0.47
N VAL A 63 1.48 -16.22 -0.89
CA VAL A 63 2.18 -16.40 -2.17
C VAL A 63 2.84 -17.78 -2.23
N GLY A 64 3.44 -18.22 -1.12
CA GLY A 64 4.01 -19.55 -0.97
C GLY A 64 2.98 -20.66 -1.09
N GLN A 65 1.82 -20.52 -0.46
CA GLN A 65 0.73 -21.49 -0.55
C GLN A 65 0.17 -21.60 -1.97
N MET A 66 -0.02 -20.47 -2.66
CA MET A 66 -0.45 -20.47 -4.06
C MET A 66 0.60 -21.10 -4.98
N ALA A 67 1.89 -20.86 -4.73
CA ALA A 67 2.97 -21.50 -5.47
C ALA A 67 2.99 -23.01 -5.24
N LEU A 68 2.89 -23.45 -3.98
CA LEU A 68 2.84 -24.85 -3.59
C LEU A 68 1.72 -25.60 -4.30
N LEU A 69 0.50 -25.04 -4.32
CA LEU A 69 -0.64 -25.64 -5.01
C LEU A 69 -0.36 -25.85 -6.51
N ARG A 70 0.27 -24.88 -7.18
CA ARG A 70 0.67 -25.03 -8.59
C ARG A 70 1.75 -26.10 -8.79
N LEU A 71 2.68 -26.22 -7.83
CA LEU A 71 3.79 -27.17 -7.92
C LEU A 71 3.31 -28.62 -7.80
N PHE A 72 2.21 -28.89 -7.07
CA PHE A 72 1.60 -30.23 -7.06
C PHE A 72 1.17 -30.67 -8.47
N ALA A 73 0.62 -29.77 -9.27
CA ALA A 73 0.21 -30.08 -10.65
C ALA A 73 1.41 -30.21 -11.63
N GLN A 74 2.55 -29.58 -11.32
CA GLN A 74 3.70 -29.50 -12.23
C GLN A 74 4.83 -30.50 -11.90
N PHE A 75 4.80 -31.10 -10.71
CA PHE A 75 5.86 -31.99 -10.26
C PHE A 75 5.88 -33.30 -11.06
N ASP A 76 7.06 -33.69 -11.53
CA ASP A 76 7.28 -34.95 -12.23
C ASP A 76 8.13 -35.89 -11.37
N ALA A 77 7.47 -36.90 -10.79
CA ALA A 77 8.13 -37.91 -9.96
C ALA A 77 9.07 -38.83 -10.75
N SER A 78 8.93 -38.93 -12.08
CA SER A 78 9.78 -39.78 -12.92
C SER A 78 11.22 -39.27 -13.02
N MET A 79 11.44 -37.99 -12.71
CA MET A 79 12.75 -37.34 -12.70
C MET A 79 13.64 -37.76 -11.52
N GLY A 80 13.13 -38.59 -10.59
CA GLY A 80 13.91 -39.14 -9.46
C GLY A 80 14.31 -38.13 -8.39
N VAL A 81 13.73 -36.92 -8.42
CA VAL A 81 13.97 -35.86 -7.43
C VAL A 81 12.88 -35.87 -6.36
N GLN A 82 13.25 -35.56 -5.12
CA GLN A 82 12.27 -35.37 -4.04
C GLN A 82 11.48 -34.07 -4.27
N PHE A 83 10.23 -34.03 -3.83
CA PHE A 83 9.36 -32.86 -4.04
C PHE A 83 9.83 -31.65 -3.23
N GLU A 84 10.28 -31.84 -1.99
CA GLU A 84 10.58 -30.76 -1.06
C GLU A 84 11.72 -29.85 -1.54
N PRO A 85 12.90 -30.36 -1.99
CA PRO A 85 13.97 -29.51 -2.49
C PRO A 85 13.57 -28.76 -3.78
N TYR A 86 12.78 -29.40 -4.64
CA TYR A 86 12.22 -28.78 -5.84
C TYR A 86 11.26 -27.64 -5.47
N ALA A 87 10.29 -27.94 -4.62
CA ALA A 87 9.25 -27.00 -4.22
C ALA A 87 9.83 -25.81 -3.45
N MET A 88 10.78 -26.06 -2.53
CA MET A 88 11.44 -25.01 -1.76
C MET A 88 12.10 -23.96 -2.67
N LYS A 89 12.84 -24.39 -3.69
CA LYS A 89 13.49 -23.48 -4.64
C LYS A 89 12.45 -22.61 -5.37
N SER A 90 11.36 -23.21 -5.82
CA SER A 90 10.29 -22.53 -6.55
C SER A 90 9.49 -21.59 -5.66
N ILE A 91 9.13 -22.00 -4.44
CA ILE A 91 8.42 -21.18 -3.45
C ILE A 91 9.22 -19.93 -3.12
N ILE A 92 10.51 -20.07 -2.81
CA ILE A 92 11.41 -18.93 -2.56
C ILE A 92 11.48 -18.02 -3.80
N GLY A 93 11.52 -18.59 -5.01
CA GLY A 93 11.49 -17.83 -6.26
C GLY A 93 10.21 -17.00 -6.42
N HIS A 94 9.05 -17.60 -6.15
CA HIS A 94 7.76 -16.89 -6.21
C HIS A 94 7.66 -15.78 -5.16
N MET A 95 8.08 -16.05 -3.92
CA MET A 95 8.14 -15.05 -2.85
C MET A 95 9.06 -13.87 -3.23
N LYS A 96 10.25 -14.15 -3.79
CA LYS A 96 11.17 -13.10 -4.26
C LYS A 96 10.59 -12.28 -5.42
N ASN A 97 9.91 -12.93 -6.36
CA ASN A 97 9.22 -12.23 -7.46
C ASN A 97 8.10 -11.33 -6.91
N TYR A 98 7.30 -11.82 -5.96
CA TYR A 98 6.28 -11.01 -5.29
C TYR A 98 6.90 -9.78 -4.63
N LEU A 99 7.99 -9.93 -3.88
CA LEU A 99 8.66 -8.78 -3.27
C LEU A 99 9.16 -7.79 -4.32
N ARG A 100 9.80 -8.26 -5.38
CA ARG A 100 10.27 -7.39 -6.47
C ARG A 100 9.13 -6.58 -7.09
N ASP A 101 7.97 -7.21 -7.30
CA ASP A 101 6.88 -6.65 -8.10
C ASP A 101 5.84 -5.90 -7.25
N LYS A 102 5.68 -6.25 -5.97
CA LYS A 102 4.60 -5.78 -5.08
C LYS A 102 5.06 -5.13 -3.77
N SER A 103 6.34 -5.25 -3.38
CA SER A 103 6.86 -4.61 -2.15
C SER A 103 7.05 -3.09 -2.27
N TRP A 104 6.88 -2.50 -3.47
CA TRP A 104 7.06 -1.08 -3.68
C TRP A 104 5.74 -0.36 -3.45
N TYR A 105 5.52 0.13 -2.22
CA TYR A 105 4.34 0.94 -1.88
C TYR A 105 4.31 2.27 -2.64
N ILE A 106 5.50 2.80 -3.00
CA ILE A 106 5.64 3.95 -3.90
C ILE A 106 6.25 3.45 -5.22
N GLN A 107 5.48 3.59 -6.30
CA GLN A 107 5.92 3.16 -7.63
C GLN A 107 6.97 4.13 -8.18
N VAL A 108 8.26 3.81 -8.00
CA VAL A 108 9.33 4.54 -8.70
C VAL A 108 9.48 4.06 -10.15
N PRO A 109 9.91 4.96 -11.07
CA PRO A 109 10.23 4.62 -12.45
C PRO A 109 11.21 3.44 -12.59
N ARG A 110 11.03 2.64 -13.64
CA ARG A 110 11.85 1.46 -13.92
C ARG A 110 13.35 1.75 -14.01
N ARG A 111 13.73 2.90 -14.60
CA ARG A 111 15.12 3.38 -14.67
C ARG A 111 15.79 3.43 -13.30
N ILE A 112 15.06 3.91 -12.28
CA ILE A 112 15.56 4.01 -10.90
C ILE A 112 15.76 2.62 -10.30
N LYS A 113 14.81 1.70 -10.52
CA LYS A 113 14.91 0.31 -10.02
C LYS A 113 16.11 -0.44 -10.60
N GLU A 114 16.33 -0.32 -11.90
CA GLU A 114 17.41 -1.00 -12.60
C GLU A 114 18.79 -0.44 -12.21
N LYS A 115 18.92 0.89 -12.13
CA LYS A 115 20.17 1.54 -11.73
C LYS A 115 20.45 1.41 -10.22
N GLY A 116 19.42 1.32 -9.37
CA GLY A 116 19.57 1.24 -7.92
C GLY A 116 20.41 0.05 -7.43
N ILE A 117 20.26 -1.12 -8.06
CA ILE A 117 21.08 -2.30 -7.73
C ILE A 117 22.55 -2.06 -8.07
N ALA A 118 22.82 -1.48 -9.25
CA ALA A 118 24.16 -1.19 -9.70
C ALA A 118 24.82 -0.09 -8.84
N VAL A 119 24.05 0.94 -8.43
CA VAL A 119 24.51 1.97 -7.49
C VAL A 119 24.91 1.35 -6.15
N GLN A 120 24.15 0.37 -5.62
CA GLN A 120 24.53 -0.31 -4.38
C GLN A 120 25.85 -1.08 -4.52
N GLN A 121 26.02 -1.80 -5.62
CA GLN A 121 27.27 -2.50 -5.91
C GLN A 121 28.46 -1.53 -5.99
N ALA A 122 28.26 -0.37 -6.64
CA ALA A 122 29.28 0.68 -6.69
C ALA A 122 29.60 1.26 -5.31
N ILE A 123 28.60 1.46 -4.45
CA ILE A 123 28.80 1.89 -3.05
C ILE A 123 29.65 0.85 -2.29
N ASP A 124 29.31 -0.43 -2.41
CA ASP A 124 30.03 -1.50 -1.71
C ASP A 124 31.49 -1.59 -2.19
N GLU A 125 31.72 -1.53 -3.50
CA GLU A 125 33.06 -1.51 -4.11
C GLU A 125 33.88 -0.28 -3.67
N LEU A 126 33.28 0.92 -3.72
CA LEU A 126 33.95 2.16 -3.33
C LEU A 126 34.23 2.19 -1.83
N THR A 127 33.33 1.67 -1.00
CA THR A 127 33.52 1.60 0.45
C THR A 127 34.73 0.73 0.80
N ILE A 128 34.88 -0.41 0.13
CA ILE A 128 36.06 -1.29 0.30
C ILE A 128 37.33 -0.57 -0.16
N ARG A 129 37.28 0.12 -1.31
CA ARG A 129 38.48 0.78 -1.88
C ARG A 129 38.91 2.03 -1.10
N LEU A 130 37.96 2.80 -0.60
CA LEU A 130 38.20 4.09 0.06
C LEU A 130 38.37 3.95 1.57
N GLU A 131 38.04 2.79 2.14
CA GLU A 131 38.00 2.53 3.59
C GLU A 131 37.11 3.54 4.36
N ARG A 132 36.13 4.10 3.68
CA ARG A 132 35.10 5.00 4.21
C ARG A 132 33.86 4.98 3.31
N SER A 133 32.76 5.53 3.80
CA SER A 133 31.59 5.76 2.95
C SER A 133 31.94 6.68 1.77
N PRO A 134 31.57 6.31 0.53
CA PRO A 134 31.77 7.16 -0.63
C PRO A 134 30.84 8.37 -0.60
N ARG A 135 31.29 9.49 -1.19
CA ARG A 135 30.47 10.68 -1.42
C ARG A 135 29.61 10.49 -2.66
N VAL A 136 28.55 11.29 -2.76
CA VAL A 136 27.60 11.24 -3.90
C VAL A 136 28.32 11.49 -5.23
N GLU A 137 29.30 12.39 -5.25
CA GLU A 137 30.09 12.71 -6.45
C GLU A 137 30.94 11.52 -6.91
N GLU A 138 31.51 10.76 -5.95
CA GLU A 138 32.36 9.59 -6.23
C GLU A 138 31.53 8.43 -6.78
N ILE A 139 30.31 8.27 -6.27
CA ILE A 139 29.34 7.29 -6.79
C ILE A 139 28.90 7.69 -8.20
N ALA A 140 28.58 8.97 -8.41
CA ALA A 140 28.15 9.51 -9.70
C ALA A 140 29.22 9.29 -10.78
N GLU A 141 30.48 9.59 -10.48
CA GLU A 141 31.62 9.37 -11.37
C GLU A 141 31.80 7.88 -11.70
N ARG A 142 31.76 7.00 -10.70
CA ARG A 142 31.90 5.55 -10.89
C ARG A 142 30.78 4.94 -11.74
N MET A 143 29.60 5.53 -11.68
CA MET A 143 28.38 5.07 -12.36
C MET A 143 28.13 5.78 -13.69
N GLU A 144 28.97 6.74 -14.07
CA GLU A 144 28.78 7.59 -15.25
C GLU A 144 27.41 8.29 -15.25
N LEU A 145 26.99 8.76 -14.07
CA LEU A 145 25.74 9.48 -13.84
C LEU A 145 26.03 10.92 -13.42
N THR A 146 25.02 11.78 -13.51
CA THR A 146 25.08 13.08 -12.84
C THR A 146 24.87 12.91 -11.33
N THR A 147 25.34 13.87 -10.54
CA THR A 147 25.08 13.92 -9.10
C THR A 147 23.58 13.97 -8.79
N GLU A 148 22.82 14.71 -9.58
CA GLU A 148 21.36 14.82 -9.45
C GLU A 148 20.66 13.48 -9.73
N GLU A 149 21.01 12.80 -10.82
CA GLU A 149 20.48 11.46 -11.10
C GLU A 149 20.88 10.46 -10.00
N THR A 150 22.08 10.59 -9.45
CA THR A 150 22.55 9.73 -8.35
C THR A 150 21.74 9.97 -7.08
N LEU A 151 21.48 11.22 -6.71
CA LEU A 151 20.63 11.58 -5.59
C LEU A 151 19.20 11.07 -5.77
N GLU A 152 18.64 11.19 -6.98
CA GLU A 152 17.31 10.67 -7.30
C GLU A 152 17.24 9.15 -7.12
N ILE A 153 18.28 8.42 -7.56
CA ILE A 153 18.34 6.96 -7.40
C ILE A 153 18.51 6.57 -5.93
N LEU A 154 19.34 7.30 -5.17
CA LEU A 154 19.53 7.07 -3.74
C LEU A 154 18.25 7.35 -2.95
N GLY A 155 17.56 8.47 -3.22
CA GLY A 155 16.26 8.77 -2.59
C GLY A 155 15.16 7.78 -3.01
N GLY A 156 15.17 7.34 -4.27
CA GLY A 156 14.30 6.27 -4.78
C GLY A 156 14.48 4.92 -4.07
N ARG A 157 15.68 4.66 -3.55
CA ARG A 157 15.97 3.49 -2.70
C ARG A 157 15.40 3.67 -1.30
N ASP A 158 15.50 4.86 -0.71
CA ASP A 158 14.95 5.12 0.63
C ASP A 158 13.41 5.04 0.63
N LEU A 159 12.77 5.38 -0.48
CA LEU A 159 11.33 5.17 -0.74
C LEU A 159 10.92 3.68 -0.77
N TYR A 160 11.87 2.73 -0.77
CA TYR A 160 11.60 1.30 -0.57
C TYR A 160 11.23 0.97 0.89
N HIS A 161 11.63 1.81 1.84
CA HIS A 161 11.37 1.63 3.26
C HIS A 161 10.54 2.81 3.78
N TYR A 162 9.23 2.62 3.88
CA TYR A 162 8.39 3.50 4.69
C TYR A 162 8.48 3.08 6.16
N ILE A 163 8.31 4.05 7.06
CA ILE A 163 8.14 3.80 8.49
C ILE A 163 6.64 3.90 8.76
N SER A 164 6.08 2.96 9.52
CA SER A 164 4.67 3.03 9.90
C SER A 164 4.42 4.26 10.77
N LEU A 165 3.32 4.98 10.54
CA LEU A 165 2.88 6.03 11.46
C LEU A 165 2.53 5.46 12.83
N ASP A 166 2.16 4.17 12.91
CA ASP A 166 1.91 3.47 14.17
C ASP A 166 3.18 3.00 14.88
N THR A 167 4.37 3.32 14.35
CA THR A 167 5.65 2.93 14.97
C THR A 167 5.80 3.67 16.30
N PRO A 168 5.97 2.98 17.44
CA PRO A 168 6.21 3.63 18.73
C PRO A 168 7.57 4.32 18.74
N ILE A 169 7.65 5.51 19.34
CA ILE A 169 8.87 6.33 19.38
C ILE A 169 9.80 5.95 20.54
N SER A 170 9.28 5.29 21.57
CA SER A 170 10.03 4.81 22.74
C SER A 170 9.71 3.34 23.01
N GLU A 171 10.65 2.63 23.62
CA GLU A 171 10.48 1.25 24.10
C GLU A 171 9.74 1.17 25.45
N ASP A 172 9.58 2.31 26.13
CA ASP A 172 8.79 2.42 27.36
C ASP A 172 7.28 2.47 27.04
N GLU A 173 6.42 2.16 28.02
CA GLU A 173 4.94 2.07 27.96
C GLU A 173 4.19 3.30 27.41
N SER A 174 4.87 4.31 26.86
CA SER A 174 4.24 5.40 26.12
C SER A 174 3.65 4.88 24.80
N THR A 175 2.34 5.07 24.63
CA THR A 175 1.57 4.73 23.43
C THR A 175 1.80 5.67 22.24
N THR A 176 2.72 6.64 22.37
CA THR A 176 2.89 7.69 21.37
C THR A 176 3.55 7.13 20.11
N THR A 177 2.82 7.23 19.02
CA THR A 177 3.24 6.75 17.71
C THR A 177 3.87 7.88 16.90
N LEU A 178 4.67 7.54 15.89
CA LEU A 178 5.27 8.51 14.98
C LEU A 178 4.22 9.44 14.33
N GLY A 179 3.03 8.91 14.04
CA GLY A 179 1.91 9.65 13.46
C GLY A 179 1.35 10.74 14.39
N GLU A 180 1.36 10.52 15.70
CA GLU A 180 0.88 11.50 16.67
C GLU A 180 1.81 12.73 16.79
N LEU A 181 3.09 12.58 16.43
CA LEU A 181 4.03 13.71 16.37
C LEU A 181 3.90 14.54 15.08
N ILE A 182 3.25 13.99 14.04
CA ILE A 182 3.06 14.70 12.78
C ILE A 182 1.86 15.63 12.95
N GLY A 183 2.14 16.87 13.33
CA GLY A 183 1.14 17.93 13.36
C GLY A 183 0.54 18.13 11.96
N SER A 184 -0.79 18.20 11.90
CA SER A 184 -1.45 18.61 10.67
C SER A 184 -1.30 20.14 10.49
N GLN A 185 -1.13 20.62 9.26
CA GLN A 185 -1.26 22.06 8.98
C GLN A 185 -2.72 22.55 9.01
N ALA A 186 -3.68 21.66 9.29
CA ALA A 186 -5.07 22.07 9.44
C ALA A 186 -5.19 22.80 10.77
N ASP A 187 -5.36 24.12 10.69
CA ASP A 187 -5.77 24.92 11.83
C ASP A 187 -7.28 24.71 12.03
N ASP A 188 -7.63 23.88 13.01
CA ASP A 188 -9.02 23.56 13.32
C ASP A 188 -9.82 24.82 13.68
N PHE A 189 -9.20 25.86 14.23
CA PHE A 189 -9.86 27.15 14.52
C PHE A 189 -10.24 27.87 13.24
N ASP A 190 -9.32 27.91 12.28
CA ASP A 190 -9.51 28.51 10.97
C ASP A 190 -10.69 27.85 10.21
N SER A 191 -10.93 26.56 10.47
CA SER A 191 -12.09 25.82 9.94
C SER A 191 -13.42 26.18 10.62
N VAL A 192 -13.39 26.54 11.91
CA VAL A 192 -14.58 26.94 12.69
C VAL A 192 -15.00 28.35 12.30
N ASP A 193 -14.05 29.28 12.21
CA ASP A 193 -14.32 30.67 11.80
C ASP A 193 -14.93 30.72 10.40
N LYS A 194 -14.32 30.02 9.43
CA LYS A 194 -14.87 29.89 8.06
C LYS A 194 -16.29 29.31 8.02
N LYS A 195 -16.63 28.39 8.93
CA LYS A 195 -17.99 27.84 9.03
C LYS A 195 -18.97 28.85 9.61
N MET A 196 -18.55 29.61 10.62
CA MET A 196 -19.38 30.66 11.22
C MET A 196 -19.67 31.78 10.22
N ASP A 197 -18.65 32.23 9.48
CA ASP A 197 -18.79 33.24 8.43
C ASP A 197 -19.72 32.76 7.30
N LEU A 198 -19.53 31.51 6.86
CA LEU A 198 -20.40 30.92 5.85
C LEU A 198 -21.85 30.81 6.34
N GLN A 199 -22.07 30.43 7.60
CA GLN A 199 -23.40 30.33 8.18
C GLN A 199 -24.08 31.70 8.26
N ALA A 200 -23.35 32.75 8.65
CA ALA A 200 -23.84 34.13 8.65
C ALA A 200 -24.18 34.61 7.22
N ALA A 201 -23.30 34.35 6.25
CA ALA A 201 -23.52 34.72 4.85
C ALA A 201 -24.72 33.97 4.23
N LEU A 202 -24.91 32.68 4.56
CA LEU A 202 -26.06 31.89 4.11
C LEU A 202 -27.38 32.49 4.60
N GLN A 203 -27.46 33.00 5.84
CA GLN A 203 -28.67 33.63 6.37
C GLN A 203 -29.10 34.88 5.59
N GLN A 204 -28.18 35.53 4.86
CA GLN A 204 -28.50 36.69 4.03
C GLN A 204 -29.05 36.32 2.64
N LEU A 205 -28.97 35.05 2.23
CA LEU A 205 -29.57 34.57 0.99
C LEU A 205 -31.10 34.49 1.08
N LYS A 206 -31.77 34.54 -0.07
CA LYS A 206 -33.22 34.30 -0.10
C LYS A 206 -33.52 32.82 0.24
N PRO A 207 -34.69 32.50 0.80
CA PRO A 207 -35.07 31.11 1.11
C PRO A 207 -34.93 30.16 -0.10
N GLU A 208 -35.30 30.62 -1.30
CA GLU A 208 -35.15 29.85 -2.54
C GLU A 208 -33.68 29.59 -2.91
N GLU A 209 -32.79 30.56 -2.66
CA GLU A 209 -31.36 30.42 -2.91
C GLU A 209 -30.73 29.45 -1.92
N GLN A 210 -31.07 29.56 -0.64
CA GLN A 210 -30.64 28.63 0.41
C GLN A 210 -31.09 27.20 0.09
N GLN A 211 -32.37 27.00 -0.21
CA GLN A 211 -32.93 25.68 -0.51
C GLN A 211 -32.21 25.01 -1.68
N VAL A 212 -31.91 25.76 -2.75
CA VAL A 212 -31.19 25.24 -3.92
C VAL A 212 -29.73 24.89 -3.58
N LEU A 213 -29.06 25.66 -2.70
CA LEU A 213 -27.71 25.35 -2.27
C LEU A 213 -27.65 24.13 -1.34
N MET A 214 -28.59 24.02 -0.37
CA MET A 214 -28.69 22.87 0.53
C MET A 214 -28.88 21.56 -0.25
N LEU A 215 -29.84 21.55 -1.20
CA LEU A 215 -30.08 20.37 -2.05
C LEU A 215 -28.85 19.99 -2.89
N ALA A 216 -28.07 20.97 -3.33
CA ALA A 216 -26.95 20.73 -4.24
C ALA A 216 -25.64 20.36 -3.54
N PHE A 217 -25.32 21.02 -2.43
CA PHE A 217 -24.01 20.92 -1.78
C PHE A 217 -24.06 20.11 -0.48
N GLU A 218 -25.18 20.09 0.22
CA GLU A 218 -25.34 19.27 1.43
C GLU A 218 -25.96 17.90 1.10
N GLU A 219 -27.06 17.87 0.35
CA GLU A 219 -27.71 16.61 -0.06
C GLU A 219 -27.07 16.00 -1.32
N GLY A 220 -26.16 16.70 -2.00
CA GLY A 220 -25.44 16.21 -3.18
C GLY A 220 -26.32 15.93 -4.41
N ILE A 221 -27.51 16.55 -4.49
CA ILE A 221 -28.49 16.27 -5.55
C ILE A 221 -28.09 16.97 -6.85
N PRO A 222 -28.09 16.26 -8.00
CA PRO A 222 -27.87 16.86 -9.31
C PRO A 222 -28.93 17.93 -9.66
N GLN A 223 -28.49 19.03 -10.28
CA GLN A 223 -29.35 20.17 -10.66
C GLN A 223 -30.63 19.78 -11.43
N ARG A 224 -30.57 18.75 -12.27
CA ARG A 224 -31.73 18.25 -13.02
C ARG A 224 -32.83 17.73 -12.07
N LEU A 225 -32.45 16.95 -11.07
CA LEU A 225 -33.38 16.41 -10.08
C LEU A 225 -33.90 17.51 -9.13
N ILE A 226 -33.07 18.51 -8.83
CA ILE A 226 -33.52 19.71 -8.10
C ILE A 226 -34.59 20.46 -8.90
N ALA A 227 -34.38 20.63 -10.22
CA ALA A 227 -35.34 21.25 -11.12
C ALA A 227 -36.68 20.49 -11.16
N ASP A 228 -36.61 19.16 -11.29
CA ASP A 228 -37.79 18.29 -11.26
C ASP A 228 -38.53 18.41 -9.91
N ARG A 229 -37.81 18.43 -8.79
CA ARG A 229 -38.36 18.55 -7.42
C ARG A 229 -39.01 19.90 -7.15
N LEU A 230 -38.48 20.97 -7.74
CA LEU A 230 -38.98 22.34 -7.55
C LEU A 230 -39.92 22.81 -8.67
N GLY A 231 -40.21 21.96 -9.66
CA GLY A 231 -41.13 22.27 -10.76
C GLY A 231 -40.63 23.39 -11.69
N VAL A 232 -39.31 23.54 -11.83
CA VAL A 232 -38.68 24.60 -12.65
C VAL A 232 -37.67 24.01 -13.63
N SER A 233 -37.24 24.81 -14.61
CA SER A 233 -36.19 24.36 -15.55
C SER A 233 -34.81 24.22 -14.87
N GLN A 234 -33.98 23.30 -15.36
CA GLN A 234 -32.59 23.17 -14.89
C GLN A 234 -31.79 24.46 -15.11
N MET A 235 -32.06 25.22 -16.17
CA MET A 235 -31.46 26.53 -16.41
C MET A 235 -31.83 27.55 -15.31
N SER A 236 -33.05 27.48 -14.78
CA SER A 236 -33.46 28.31 -13.64
C SER A 236 -32.64 27.96 -12.39
N ILE A 237 -32.45 26.67 -12.10
CA ILE A 237 -31.63 26.20 -10.97
C ILE A 237 -30.17 26.66 -11.11
N SER A 238 -29.58 26.49 -12.30
CA SER A 238 -28.23 26.95 -12.60
C SER A 238 -28.05 28.46 -12.35
N ARG A 239 -29.04 29.25 -12.76
CA ARG A 239 -29.03 30.71 -12.55
C ARG A 239 -29.18 31.09 -11.07
N ILE A 240 -30.01 30.37 -10.31
CA ILE A 240 -30.17 30.58 -8.85
C ILE A 240 -28.85 30.26 -8.14
N GLN A 241 -28.23 29.11 -8.43
CA GLN A 241 -26.94 28.73 -7.83
C GLN A 241 -25.85 29.76 -8.12
N ARG A 242 -25.70 30.18 -9.38
CA ARG A 242 -24.68 31.17 -9.75
C ARG A 242 -24.87 32.48 -8.98
N ARG A 243 -26.10 32.99 -8.92
CA ARG A 243 -26.41 34.22 -8.18
C ARG A 243 -26.15 34.07 -6.68
N ALA A 244 -26.56 32.95 -6.09
CA ALA A 244 -26.35 32.67 -4.68
C ALA A 244 -24.86 32.60 -4.34
N ILE A 245 -24.07 31.89 -5.16
CA ILE A 245 -22.61 31.80 -5.01
C ILE A 245 -21.95 33.17 -5.19
N ASP A 246 -22.33 33.95 -6.19
CA ASP A 246 -21.77 35.30 -6.39
C ASP A 246 -22.09 36.22 -5.20
N LYS A 247 -23.27 36.07 -4.59
CA LYS A 247 -23.65 36.81 -3.38
C LYS A 247 -22.84 36.37 -2.16
N LEU A 248 -22.69 35.06 -1.94
CA LEU A 248 -21.84 34.52 -0.86
C LEU A 248 -20.39 34.99 -1.01
N LYS A 249 -19.84 34.97 -2.22
CA LYS A 249 -18.48 35.46 -2.49
C LYS A 249 -18.30 36.92 -2.10
N ARG A 250 -19.27 37.79 -2.42
CA ARG A 250 -19.22 39.21 -2.04
C ARG A 250 -19.26 39.38 -0.53
N LEU A 251 -20.22 38.74 0.14
CA LEU A 251 -20.36 38.82 1.60
C LEU A 251 -19.09 38.36 2.32
N LEU A 252 -18.53 37.22 1.91
CA LEU A 252 -17.31 36.67 2.51
C LEU A 252 -16.03 37.45 2.14
N SER A 253 -16.04 38.24 1.05
CA SER A 253 -14.91 39.10 0.68
C SER A 253 -14.99 40.47 1.36
N GLU A 254 -16.20 40.97 1.64
CA GLU A 254 -16.44 42.24 2.33
C GLU A 254 -16.17 42.11 3.84
N ASP A 255 -16.55 40.99 4.46
CA ASP A 255 -16.25 40.71 5.87
C ASP A 255 -14.76 40.39 6.09
N GLY A 256 -14.08 39.76 5.12
CA GLY A 256 -12.64 39.47 5.19
C GLY A 256 -11.73 40.71 5.22
N GLN A 257 -12.20 41.88 4.77
CA GLN A 257 -11.43 43.14 4.85
C GLN A 257 -11.52 43.80 6.24
N ALA A 258 -12.53 43.48 7.05
CA ALA A 258 -12.68 44.07 8.38
C ALA A 258 -11.74 43.45 9.43
N TYR A 259 -11.18 42.27 9.16
CA TYR A 259 -10.26 41.56 10.06
C TYR A 259 -8.77 41.79 9.74
N ASP A 260 -8.44 42.29 8.55
CA ASP A 260 -7.04 42.51 8.12
C ASP A 260 -6.51 43.93 8.48
N GLU A 261 -7.35 44.82 9.01
CA GLU A 261 -7.01 46.19 9.43
C GLU A 261 -7.02 46.42 10.97
N ALA A 262 -7.18 45.37 11.78
CA ALA A 262 -7.19 45.44 13.25
C ALA A 262 -6.00 44.68 13.87
#